data_AF-A0A535CSZ4-F1
#
_entry.id   AF-A0A535CSZ4-F1
#
_cell.length_a   1.000
_cell.length_b   1.000
_cell.length_c   1.000
_cell.angle_alpha   90.00
_cell.angle_beta   90.00
_cell.angle_gamma   90.00
#
_symmetry.space_group_name_H-M   'P 1'
#
loop_
_entity.id
_entity.type
_entity.pdbx_description
1 polymer ?
#
loop_
_entity_poly.entity_id
_entity_poly.type
_entity_poly.pdbx_seq_one_letter_code
_entity_poly.pdbx_strand_id
1 'polypeptide(L)'
;MIIIFGLIIAWWLTTTTTAAFPFAQSYSVLGKPTISADFINRVLAHYHSPAAGKGQALYDDGVKYGIDPVYALAFFMHESSFGTTGVATATHSLGNIRYSEGYQNYEGYRKYGTWEEGFKDWYWLISDQYVRQWGLTTVDQIIPVYAPSSDNNDVVAYIQAVKNAVDTWRGGTVEIS
;
A
#
# COMPACT_ATOMS: atom_id res chain seq x y z
N MET A 1 -39.79 -66.81 6.60
CA MET A 1 -38.66 -67.26 5.75
C MET A 1 -38.98 -66.84 4.33
N ILE A 2 -37.96 -66.38 3.59
CA ILE A 2 -37.94 -65.76 2.25
C ILE A 2 -37.84 -64.23 2.33
N ILE A 3 -36.60 -63.78 2.13
CA ILE A 3 -36.10 -62.41 2.02
C ILE A 3 -36.04 -62.09 0.53
N ILE A 4 -36.64 -60.97 0.10
CA ILE A 4 -36.46 -60.42 -1.25
C ILE A 4 -35.33 -59.38 -1.16
N PHE A 5 -34.26 -59.60 -1.92
CA PHE A 5 -33.13 -58.68 -2.09
C PHE A 5 -33.55 -57.49 -2.95
N GLY A 6 -33.50 -56.28 -2.38
CA GLY A 6 -33.56 -55.02 -3.13
C GLY A 6 -32.14 -54.53 -3.43
N LEU A 7 -31.80 -54.45 -4.72
CA LEU A 7 -30.63 -53.74 -5.22
C LEU A 7 -30.86 -52.23 -5.11
N ILE A 8 -30.03 -51.53 -4.32
CA ILE A 8 -29.89 -50.08 -4.41
C ILE A 8 -28.41 -49.78 -4.65
N ILE A 9 -28.10 -49.35 -5.87
CA ILE A 9 -26.78 -48.86 -6.26
C ILE A 9 -26.72 -47.42 -5.78
N ALA A 10 -26.04 -47.18 -4.66
CA ALA A 10 -25.78 -45.83 -4.17
C ALA A 10 -24.55 -45.26 -4.92
N TRP A 11 -24.81 -44.34 -5.84
CA TRP A 11 -23.78 -43.48 -6.40
C TRP A 11 -23.33 -42.50 -5.30
N TRP A 12 -22.12 -42.67 -4.79
CA TRP A 12 -21.51 -41.66 -3.93
C TRP A 12 -21.11 -40.48 -4.81
N LEU A 13 -21.89 -39.40 -4.76
CA LEU A 13 -21.42 -38.08 -5.16
C LEU A 13 -20.36 -37.66 -4.14
N THR A 14 -19.09 -37.89 -4.45
CA THR A 14 -18.01 -37.17 -3.78
C THR A 14 -18.16 -35.71 -4.17
N THR A 15 -18.82 -34.93 -3.32
CA THR A 15 -18.68 -33.48 -3.34
C THR A 15 -17.25 -33.18 -2.92
N THR A 16 -16.36 -33.05 -3.89
CA THR A 16 -15.09 -32.39 -3.66
C THR A 16 -15.45 -30.94 -3.34
N THR A 17 -15.59 -30.62 -2.05
CA THR A 17 -15.52 -29.23 -1.61
C THR A 17 -14.13 -28.77 -1.98
N THR A 18 -14.00 -28.13 -3.15
CA THR A 18 -12.84 -27.33 -3.47
C THR A 18 -12.75 -26.30 -2.35
N ALA A 19 -11.82 -26.50 -1.42
CA ALA A 19 -11.47 -25.49 -0.45
C ALA A 19 -11.15 -24.23 -1.26
N ALA A 20 -11.97 -23.20 -1.08
CA ALA A 20 -11.67 -21.88 -1.62
C ALA A 20 -10.25 -21.51 -1.16
N PHE A 21 -9.42 -21.13 -2.11
CA PHE A 21 -8.03 -20.73 -1.86
C PHE A 21 -7.96 -19.75 -0.67
N PRO A 22 -6.98 -19.92 0.24
CA PRO A 22 -6.90 -19.13 1.45
C PRO A 22 -6.64 -17.66 1.09
N PHE A 23 -7.53 -16.77 1.54
CA PHE A 23 -7.42 -15.31 1.53
C PHE A 23 -6.68 -14.70 0.31
N ALA A 24 -7.44 -14.12 -0.63
CA ALA A 24 -6.94 -12.92 -1.28
C ALA A 24 -6.49 -11.96 -0.16
N GLN A 25 -5.18 -11.70 -0.01
CA GLN A 25 -4.74 -10.68 0.93
C GLN A 25 -5.50 -9.43 0.56
N SER A 26 -6.27 -8.87 1.48
CA SER A 26 -7.19 -7.77 1.18
C SER A 26 -6.47 -6.46 0.84
N TYR A 27 -5.14 -6.49 0.66
CA TYR A 27 -4.23 -5.34 0.52
C TYR A 27 -4.66 -4.18 1.43
N SER A 28 -5.04 -4.52 2.66
CA SER A 28 -5.46 -3.53 3.62
C SER A 28 -4.25 -2.76 4.11
N VAL A 29 -4.35 -1.43 4.09
CA VAL A 29 -3.29 -0.56 4.63
C VAL A 29 -3.17 -0.66 6.14
N LEU A 30 -4.24 -1.12 6.81
CA LEU A 30 -4.30 -1.28 8.25
C LEU A 30 -3.55 -2.52 8.70
N GLY A 31 -2.74 -2.37 9.74
CA GLY A 31 -2.03 -3.50 10.33
C GLY A 31 -0.77 -3.09 11.07
N LYS A 32 -0.16 -4.09 11.71
CA LYS A 32 1.19 -3.94 12.25
C LYS A 32 2.20 -3.91 11.09
N PRO A 33 3.39 -3.32 11.30
CA PRO A 33 4.43 -3.36 10.28
C PRO A 33 4.82 -4.77 9.85
N THR A 34 4.88 -4.97 8.53
CA THR A 34 5.34 -6.23 7.92
C THR A 34 6.79 -6.17 7.43
N ILE A 35 7.38 -4.98 7.39
CA ILE A 35 8.80 -4.73 7.10
C ILE A 35 9.45 -3.92 8.23
N SER A 36 10.76 -4.05 8.43
CA SER A 36 11.50 -3.29 9.46
C SER A 36 11.98 -1.93 8.96
N ALA A 37 12.33 -1.02 9.89
CA ALA A 37 12.98 0.25 9.57
C ALA A 37 14.29 0.06 8.78
N ASP A 38 15.11 -0.93 9.15
CA ASP A 38 16.33 -1.28 8.41
C ASP A 38 16.03 -1.75 6.99
N PHE A 39 14.95 -2.51 6.81
CA PHE A 39 14.51 -2.92 5.47
C PHE A 39 14.14 -1.71 4.62
N ILE A 40 13.35 -0.78 5.15
CA ILE A 40 12.98 0.47 4.48
C ILE A 40 14.25 1.25 4.09
N ASN A 41 15.22 1.38 4.99
CA ASN A 41 16.49 2.04 4.70
C ASN A 41 17.26 1.36 3.56
N ARG A 42 17.28 0.03 3.50
CA ARG A 42 17.91 -0.70 2.38
C ARG A 42 17.23 -0.39 1.05
N VAL A 43 15.89 -0.35 1.01
CA VAL A 43 15.14 0.01 -0.20
C VAL A 43 15.46 1.44 -0.63
N LEU A 44 15.35 2.41 0.28
CA LEU A 44 15.62 3.82 -0.02
C LEU A 44 17.07 4.04 -0.49
N ALA A 45 18.04 3.35 0.12
CA ALA A 45 19.44 3.43 -0.28
C ALA A 45 19.69 2.79 -1.65
N HIS A 46 19.08 1.62 -1.93
CA HIS A 46 19.20 0.92 -3.21
C HIS A 46 18.72 1.78 -4.38
N TYR A 47 17.61 2.49 -4.21
CA TYR A 47 17.05 3.38 -5.23
C TYR A 47 17.58 4.81 -5.19
N HIS A 48 18.69 5.07 -4.48
CA HIS A 48 19.32 6.39 -4.37
C HIS A 48 18.37 7.52 -3.94
N SER A 49 17.42 7.20 -3.05
CA SER A 49 16.45 8.16 -2.55
C SER A 49 17.15 9.28 -1.76
N PRO A 50 16.77 10.56 -1.96
CA PRO A 50 17.18 11.65 -1.06
C PRO A 50 16.65 11.48 0.37
N ALA A 51 15.73 10.54 0.60
CA ALA A 51 15.25 10.16 1.92
C ALA A 51 16.00 8.97 2.54
N ALA A 52 17.11 8.50 1.94
CA ALA A 52 17.92 7.42 2.51
C ALA A 52 18.37 7.75 3.95
N GLY A 53 18.30 6.75 4.83
CA GLY A 53 18.58 6.90 6.27
C GLY A 53 17.36 7.29 7.12
N LYS A 54 16.21 7.62 6.50
CA LYS A 54 14.98 8.06 7.20
C LYS A 54 13.97 6.94 7.44
N GLY A 55 14.35 5.68 7.19
CA GLY A 55 13.46 4.52 7.31
C GLY A 55 12.86 4.34 8.70
N GLN A 56 13.55 4.76 9.77
CA GLN A 56 12.99 4.73 11.13
C GLN A 56 11.81 5.69 11.29
N ALA A 57 11.91 6.92 10.77
CA ALA A 57 10.81 7.88 10.85
C ALA A 57 9.57 7.41 10.08
N LEU A 58 9.77 6.87 8.87
CA LEU A 58 8.69 6.29 8.08
C LEU A 58 8.05 5.08 8.80
N TYR A 59 8.85 4.21 9.41
CA TYR A 59 8.36 3.09 10.21
C TYR A 59 7.54 3.55 11.43
N ASP A 60 8.07 4.51 12.19
CA ASP A 60 7.47 5.00 13.43
C ASP A 60 6.11 5.65 13.19
N ASP A 61 5.96 6.42 12.10
CA ASP A 61 4.65 6.95 11.72
C ASP A 61 3.68 5.83 11.32
N GLY A 62 4.14 4.80 10.60
CA GLY A 62 3.32 3.61 10.34
C GLY A 62 2.77 2.97 11.61
N VAL A 63 3.63 2.74 12.60
CA VAL A 63 3.23 2.23 13.93
C VAL A 63 2.21 3.16 14.59
N LYS A 64 2.50 4.47 14.60
CA LYS A 64 1.68 5.48 15.26
C LYS A 64 0.26 5.58 14.68
N TYR A 65 0.14 5.48 13.36
CA TYR A 65 -1.15 5.62 12.66
C TYR A 65 -1.87 4.29 12.42
N GLY A 66 -1.27 3.16 12.84
CA GLY A 66 -1.82 1.82 12.65
C GLY A 66 -1.84 1.37 11.19
N ILE A 67 -0.91 1.88 10.38
CA ILE A 67 -0.77 1.61 8.95
C ILE A 67 0.54 0.89 8.72
N ASP A 68 0.50 -0.24 8.02
CA ASP A 68 1.70 -0.99 7.68
C ASP A 68 2.61 -0.15 6.75
N PRO A 69 3.86 0.20 7.16
CA PRO A 69 4.73 1.10 6.43
C PRO A 69 5.15 0.62 5.05
N VAL A 70 4.96 -0.66 4.73
CA VAL A 70 5.15 -1.16 3.36
C VAL A 70 4.29 -0.40 2.35
N TYR A 71 3.09 0.04 2.74
CA TYR A 71 2.19 0.79 1.84
C TYR A 71 2.67 2.23 1.61
N ALA A 72 3.15 2.92 2.64
CA ALA A 72 3.74 4.25 2.46
C ALA A 72 4.96 4.17 1.55
N LEU A 73 5.83 3.17 1.74
CA LEU A 73 6.98 2.95 0.87
C LEU A 73 6.56 2.67 -0.59
N ALA A 74 5.44 1.96 -0.79
CA ALA A 74 4.96 1.58 -2.13
C ALA A 74 4.36 2.77 -2.88
N PHE A 75 3.60 3.62 -2.16
CA PHE A 75 3.17 4.91 -2.70
C PHE A 75 4.38 5.79 -3.01
N PHE A 76 5.39 5.86 -2.13
CA PHE A 76 6.57 6.68 -2.39
C PHE A 76 7.33 6.29 -3.67
N MET A 77 7.45 4.98 -3.89
CA MET A 77 8.02 4.42 -5.12
C MET A 77 7.22 4.88 -6.34
N HIS A 78 5.90 4.66 -6.32
CA HIS A 78 5.05 4.97 -7.47
C HIS A 78 5.00 6.47 -7.78
N GLU A 79 4.93 7.31 -6.75
CA GLU A 79 4.71 8.74 -6.87
C GLU A 79 5.92 9.52 -7.39
N SER A 80 7.13 9.05 -7.10
CA SER A 80 8.33 9.86 -7.38
C SER A 80 9.63 9.06 -7.47
N SER A 81 9.57 7.74 -7.58
CA SER A 81 10.74 6.86 -7.47
C SER A 81 11.53 7.20 -6.19
N PHE A 82 10.82 7.21 -5.06
CA PHE A 82 11.36 7.55 -3.75
C PHE A 82 11.94 8.97 -3.66
N GLY A 83 11.29 9.95 -4.29
CA GLY A 83 11.67 11.36 -4.22
C GLY A 83 12.77 11.78 -5.20
N THR A 84 13.18 10.91 -6.11
CA THR A 84 14.22 11.20 -7.12
C THR A 84 13.67 11.91 -8.35
N THR A 85 12.35 11.90 -8.55
CA THR A 85 11.70 12.48 -9.73
C THR A 85 10.51 13.39 -9.37
N GLY A 86 10.11 14.22 -10.34
CA GLY A 86 8.93 15.07 -10.22
C GLY A 86 9.03 16.13 -9.12
N VAL A 87 7.86 16.63 -8.69
CA VAL A 87 7.76 17.71 -7.69
C VAL A 87 8.30 17.29 -6.31
N ALA A 88 8.34 15.99 -6.00
CA ALA A 88 8.87 15.46 -4.74
C ALA A 88 10.32 15.89 -4.47
N THR A 89 11.11 16.13 -5.53
CA THR A 89 12.49 16.66 -5.45
C THR A 89 12.57 18.04 -4.79
N ALA A 90 11.48 18.82 -4.81
CA ALA A 90 11.38 20.16 -4.24
C ALA A 90 10.40 20.26 -3.06
N THR A 91 9.45 19.33 -2.95
CA THR A 91 8.38 19.37 -1.95
C THR A 91 8.66 18.50 -0.72
N HIS A 92 9.56 17.52 -0.80
CA HIS A 92 9.73 16.47 0.21
C HIS A 92 8.44 15.69 0.49
N SER A 93 7.54 15.59 -0.50
CA SER A 93 6.26 14.90 -0.37
C SER A 93 6.37 13.46 -0.80
N LEU A 94 6.15 12.51 0.12
CA LEU A 94 6.08 11.09 -0.22
C LEU A 94 4.96 10.77 -1.21
N GLY A 95 3.81 11.43 -1.04
CA GLY A 95 2.60 11.13 -1.79
C GLY A 95 2.18 12.18 -2.82
N ASN A 96 3.04 13.15 -3.16
CA ASN A 96 2.65 14.34 -3.96
C ASN A 96 1.27 14.91 -3.58
N ILE A 97 1.04 15.17 -2.28
CA ILE A 97 -0.28 15.56 -1.79
C ILE A 97 -0.65 16.94 -2.35
N ARG A 98 -1.87 17.09 -2.88
CA ARG A 98 -2.36 18.36 -3.42
C ARG A 98 -2.42 19.45 -2.35
N TYR A 99 -2.07 20.66 -2.76
CA TYR A 99 -2.10 21.83 -1.89
C TYR A 99 -3.46 21.99 -1.21
N SER A 100 -3.41 22.35 0.07
CA SER A 100 -4.55 22.85 0.84
C SER A 100 -4.07 23.96 1.77
N GLU A 101 -4.99 24.79 2.25
CA GLU A 101 -4.68 25.86 3.19
C GLU A 101 -3.89 25.33 4.41
N GLY A 102 -2.92 26.12 4.87
CA GLY A 102 -2.01 25.76 5.97
C GLY A 102 -0.68 25.15 5.54
N TYR A 103 -0.50 24.77 4.27
CA TYR A 103 0.76 24.25 3.74
C TYR A 103 1.42 25.24 2.78
N GLN A 104 2.73 25.16 2.61
CA GLN A 104 3.41 25.86 1.52
C GLN A 104 2.95 25.27 0.18
N ASN A 105 2.57 26.14 -0.76
CA ASN A 105 2.18 25.74 -2.10
C ASN A 105 3.41 25.69 -3.02
N TYR A 106 3.64 24.55 -3.66
CA TYR A 106 4.60 24.40 -4.75
C TYR A 106 3.88 23.76 -5.93
N GLU A 107 3.61 24.55 -6.98
CA GLU A 107 2.97 24.07 -8.22
C GLU A 107 1.65 23.28 -8.00
N GLY A 108 0.87 23.65 -6.97
CA GLY A 108 -0.37 22.97 -6.62
C GLY A 108 -0.22 21.77 -5.69
N TYR A 109 0.97 21.55 -5.15
CA TYR A 109 1.29 20.50 -4.17
C TYR A 109 1.70 21.10 -2.82
N ARG A 110 1.46 20.34 -1.75
CA ARG A 110 2.00 20.65 -0.42
C ARG A 110 3.52 20.51 -0.45
N LYS A 111 4.21 21.45 0.17
CA LYS A 111 5.66 21.44 0.38
C LYS A 111 6.00 21.39 1.86
N TYR A 112 6.97 20.57 2.20
CA TYR A 112 7.45 20.33 3.55
C TYR A 112 8.91 20.75 3.69
N GLY A 113 9.32 21.09 4.92
CA GLY A 113 10.71 21.41 5.24
C GLY A 113 11.60 20.17 5.24
N THR A 114 11.03 19.00 5.58
CA THR A 114 11.72 17.71 5.65
C THR A 114 10.88 16.56 5.07
N TRP A 115 11.55 15.46 4.71
CA TRP A 115 10.87 14.23 4.29
C TRP A 115 10.00 13.63 5.39
N GLU A 116 10.44 13.71 6.65
CA GLU A 116 9.72 13.21 7.82
C GLU A 116 8.38 13.94 8.02
N GLU A 117 8.33 15.25 7.78
CA GLU A 117 7.07 16.00 7.78
C GLU A 117 6.12 15.52 6.68
N GLY A 118 6.65 15.23 5.48
CA GLY A 118 5.88 14.67 4.38
C GLY A 118 5.38 13.24 4.63
N PHE A 119 6.18 12.40 5.31
CA PHE A 119 5.77 11.05 5.72
C PHE A 119 4.59 11.12 6.68
N LYS A 120 4.74 11.92 7.74
CA LYS A 120 3.70 12.12 8.74
C LYS A 120 2.40 12.63 8.13
N ASP A 121 2.47 13.58 7.19
CA ASP A 121 1.26 14.12 6.55
C ASP A 121 0.56 13.07 5.67
N TRP A 122 1.32 12.23 4.97
CA TRP A 122 0.75 11.11 4.21
C TRP A 122 0.04 10.11 5.13
N TYR A 123 0.68 9.68 6.22
CA TYR A 123 0.03 8.77 7.18
C TYR A 123 -1.20 9.38 7.83
N TRP A 124 -1.15 10.66 8.20
CA TRP A 124 -2.31 11.37 8.72
C TRP A 124 -3.45 11.41 7.70
N LEU A 125 -3.16 11.75 6.44
CA LEU A 125 -4.15 11.77 5.36
C LEU A 125 -4.81 10.40 5.18
N ILE A 126 -4.02 9.33 5.07
CA ILE A 126 -4.55 7.97 4.87
C ILE A 126 -5.35 7.50 6.09
N SER A 127 -4.83 7.71 7.30
CA SER A 127 -5.49 7.28 8.54
C SER A 127 -6.78 8.06 8.81
N ASP A 128 -6.73 9.38 8.68
CA ASP A 128 -7.84 10.24 9.04
C ASP A 128 -8.90 10.33 7.94
N GLN A 129 -8.50 10.73 6.73
CA GLN A 129 -9.46 10.98 5.65
C GLN A 129 -9.93 9.67 5.02
N TYR A 130 -9.00 8.85 4.55
CA TYR A 130 -9.35 7.65 3.77
C TYR A 130 -9.94 6.56 4.66
N VAL A 131 -9.25 6.20 5.74
CA VAL A 131 -9.72 5.13 6.63
C VAL A 131 -10.84 5.61 7.54
N ARG A 132 -10.60 6.60 8.41
CA ARG A 132 -11.55 6.96 9.47
C ARG A 132 -12.81 7.63 8.92
N GLN A 133 -12.69 8.59 8.01
CA GLN A 133 -13.84 9.33 7.49
C GLN A 133 -14.55 8.61 6.33
N TRP A 134 -13.81 8.01 5.40
CA TRP A 134 -14.39 7.39 4.20
C TRP A 134 -14.53 5.87 4.25
N GLY A 135 -13.93 5.20 5.25
CA GLY A 135 -13.99 3.74 5.37
C GLY A 135 -13.19 2.98 4.30
N LEU A 136 -12.28 3.66 3.58
CA LEU A 136 -11.43 3.09 2.56
C LEU A 136 -10.18 2.50 3.23
N THR A 137 -10.07 1.18 3.25
CA THR A 137 -9.04 0.48 4.02
C THR A 137 -8.10 -0.34 3.17
N THR A 138 -8.37 -0.48 1.87
CA THR A 138 -7.57 -1.27 0.94
C THR A 138 -7.01 -0.42 -0.19
N VAL A 139 -5.91 -0.87 -0.80
CA VAL A 139 -5.30 -0.24 -1.97
C VAL A 139 -6.31 -0.05 -3.10
N ASP A 140 -7.14 -1.06 -3.38
CA ASP A 140 -8.20 -1.03 -4.40
C ASP A 140 -9.29 0.01 -4.13
N GLN A 141 -9.51 0.37 -2.85
CA GLN A 141 -10.47 1.40 -2.45
C GLN A 141 -9.84 2.80 -2.47
N ILE A 142 -8.59 2.91 -2.03
CA ILE A 142 -7.90 4.19 -1.83
C ILE A 142 -7.44 4.79 -3.16
N ILE A 143 -6.74 4.01 -4.00
CA ILE A 143 -6.09 4.54 -5.22
C ILE A 143 -7.07 5.22 -6.19
N PRO A 144 -8.26 4.66 -6.49
CA PRO A 144 -9.19 5.32 -7.41
C PRO A 144 -9.65 6.70 -6.95
N VAL A 145 -9.56 7.00 -5.64
CA VAL A 145 -9.88 8.31 -5.05
C VAL A 145 -8.62 9.18 -4.93
N TYR A 146 -7.48 8.57 -4.62
CA TYR A 146 -6.20 9.25 -4.43
C TYR A 146 -5.62 9.79 -5.74
N ALA A 147 -5.66 8.98 -6.80
CA ALA A 147 -5.13 9.26 -8.13
C ALA A 147 -6.15 8.84 -9.19
N PRO A 148 -7.28 9.57 -9.33
CA PRO A 148 -8.35 9.20 -10.24
C PRO A 148 -7.93 9.34 -11.70
N SER A 149 -8.60 8.59 -12.59
CA SER A 149 -8.37 8.67 -14.03
C SER A 149 -8.76 10.01 -14.65
N SER A 150 -9.62 10.80 -13.99
CA SER A 150 -9.95 12.18 -14.40
C SER A 150 -8.73 13.09 -14.45
N ASP A 151 -7.69 12.73 -13.69
CA ASP A 151 -6.43 13.47 -13.59
C ASP A 151 -5.35 12.83 -14.48
N ASN A 152 -5.76 11.99 -15.45
CA ASN A 152 -4.92 11.23 -16.38
C ASN A 152 -4.03 10.14 -15.74
N ASN A 153 -4.44 9.62 -14.58
CA ASN A 153 -3.77 8.47 -13.96
C ASN A 153 -4.25 7.14 -14.56
N ASP A 154 -3.32 6.18 -14.70
CA ASP A 154 -3.67 4.78 -14.92
C ASP A 154 -3.90 4.09 -13.57
N VAL A 155 -5.16 4.12 -13.12
CA VAL A 155 -5.59 3.57 -11.81
C VAL A 155 -5.26 2.08 -11.68
N VAL A 156 -5.42 1.30 -12.76
CA VAL A 156 -5.18 -0.14 -12.73
C VAL A 156 -3.68 -0.41 -12.60
N ALA A 157 -2.86 0.28 -13.40
CA ALA A 157 -1.42 0.16 -13.32
C ALA A 157 -0.87 0.60 -11.95
N TYR A 158 -1.41 1.67 -11.36
CA TYR A 158 -1.03 2.10 -10.00
C TYR A 158 -1.35 1.00 -8.97
N ILE A 159 -2.59 0.48 -8.96
CA ILE A 159 -2.95 -0.61 -8.04
C ILE A 159 -1.99 -1.80 -8.18
N GLN A 160 -1.68 -2.22 -9.42
CA GLN A 160 -0.76 -3.34 -9.64
C GLN A 160 0.66 -3.04 -9.19
N ALA A 161 1.16 -1.83 -9.46
CA ALA A 161 2.51 -1.41 -9.03
C ALA A 161 2.65 -1.44 -7.50
N VAL A 162 1.65 -0.93 -6.76
CA VAL A 162 1.64 -0.96 -5.30
C VAL A 162 1.57 -2.38 -4.77
N LYS A 163 0.69 -3.22 -5.32
CA LYS A 163 0.55 -4.62 -4.90
C LYS A 163 1.85 -5.41 -5.13
N ASN A 164 2.45 -5.28 -6.31
CA ASN A 164 3.72 -5.92 -6.64
C ASN A 164 4.84 -5.50 -5.67
N ALA A 165 4.94 -4.20 -5.36
CA ALA A 165 5.92 -3.69 -4.41
C ALA A 165 5.72 -4.26 -3.00
N VAL A 166 4.47 -4.28 -2.53
CA VAL A 166 4.10 -4.82 -1.23
C VAL A 166 4.46 -6.30 -1.11
N ASP A 167 4.09 -7.12 -2.09
CA ASP A 167 4.39 -8.55 -2.08
C ASP A 167 5.89 -8.82 -2.11
N THR A 168 6.62 -8.09 -2.96
CA THR A 168 8.08 -8.23 -3.10
C THR A 168 8.81 -7.89 -1.81
N TRP A 169 8.46 -6.76 -1.18
CA TRP A 169 9.12 -6.31 0.04
C TRP A 169 8.74 -7.14 1.27
N ARG A 170 7.50 -7.63 1.35
CA ARG A 170 7.11 -8.63 2.37
C ARG A 170 7.86 -9.95 2.19
N GLY A 171 8.22 -10.30 0.96
CA GLY A 171 9.11 -11.42 0.64
C GLY A 171 10.59 -11.19 1.02
N GLY A 172 10.97 -9.97 1.42
CA GLY A 172 12.34 -9.62 1.81
C GLY A 172 13.28 -9.28 0.66
N THR A 173 12.77 -9.20 -0.58
CA THR A 173 13.52 -8.77 -1.76
C THR A 173 13.47 -7.25 -1.86
N VAL A 174 14.58 -6.57 -2.08
CA VAL A 174 14.63 -5.09 -2.16
C VAL A 174 14.19 -4.56 -3.53
N GLU A 175 14.65 -5.22 -4.59
CA GLU A 175 14.43 -4.83 -5.98
C GLU A 175 13.05 -5.26 -6.47
N ILE A 176 12.33 -4.34 -7.10
CA ILE A 176 11.12 -4.61 -7.88
C ILE A 176 11.54 -4.86 -9.33
N SER A 177 11.28 -6.08 -9.82
CA SER A 177 11.52 -6.51 -11.20
C SER A 177 10.41 -6.08 -12.16
#